data_AF-A0A6I9XJG5-F1
#
_entry.id   AF-A0A6I9XJG5-F1
#
_cell.length_a   1.000
_cell.length_b   1.000
_cell.length_c   1.000
_cell.angle_alpha   90.00
_cell.angle_beta   90.00
_cell.angle_gamma   90.00
#
_symmetry.space_group_name_H-M   'P 1'
#
loop_
_entity.id
_entity.type
_entity.pdbx_description
1 polymer ?
#
loop_
_entity_poly.entity_id
_entity_poly.type
_entity_poly.pdbx_seq_one_letter_code
_entity_poly.pdbx_strand_id
1 'polypeptide(L)'
;MYHFGTKCSNSPTILSGASNFGEKFSRVKFSPSLTLFGGKPMEGWIAVTISGLVTVSLLKPNGQVLTSTESLCRLRCRVALADIAFTGGGNIVVATSDGSSASPVQFYKVCVSVVNEKCKIDTEILPSLFMRCTTDPARKDKYPAITHLKFLARDMSEQVSSLGFPSPVLAASSF
;
A
#
# COMPACT_ATOMS: atom_id res chain seq x y z
N MET A 1 6.39 -0.70 9.73
CA MET A 1 6.04 0.26 10.79
C MET A 1 4.57 0.60 10.62
N TYR A 2 3.71 0.24 11.59
CA TYR A 2 2.26 0.35 11.45
C TYR A 2 1.67 1.59 12.14
N HIS A 3 0.51 1.96 11.59
CA HIS A 3 -0.10 3.27 11.66
C HIS A 3 -1.19 3.29 12.75
N PHE A 4 -0.95 4.03 13.84
CA PHE A 4 -1.95 4.31 14.85
C PHE A 4 -3.01 5.28 14.30
N GLY A 5 -4.27 5.04 14.67
CA GLY A 5 -5.39 5.92 14.35
C GLY A 5 -5.14 7.34 14.84
N THR A 6 -5.43 8.30 13.95
CA THR A 6 -5.17 9.74 14.01
C THR A 6 -3.78 10.15 13.53
N LYS A 7 -3.69 10.61 12.27
CA LYS A 7 -2.52 11.33 11.76
C LYS A 7 -2.95 12.73 11.31
N CYS A 8 -2.21 13.74 11.74
CA CYS A 8 -2.39 15.11 11.27
C CYS A 8 -1.77 15.23 9.87
N SER A 9 -2.55 15.72 8.90
CA SER A 9 -2.07 16.00 7.54
C SER A 9 -1.95 17.52 7.35
N ASN A 10 -0.88 17.94 6.68
CA ASN A 10 -0.66 19.33 6.29
C ASN A 10 -1.37 19.59 4.96
N SER A 11 -2.38 20.45 4.94
CA SER A 11 -2.90 21.00 3.68
C SER A 11 -2.13 22.28 3.31
N PRO A 12 -1.50 22.37 2.12
CA PRO A 12 -0.97 23.62 1.63
C PRO A 12 -2.10 24.42 0.99
N THR A 13 -3.09 24.85 1.78
CA THR A 13 -3.98 25.92 1.36
C THR A 13 -3.39 27.21 1.90
N ILE A 14 -2.71 27.98 1.05
CA ILE A 14 -2.37 29.37 1.36
C ILE A 14 -3.69 30.15 1.33
N LEU A 15 -4.46 30.07 2.42
CA LEU A 15 -5.38 31.14 2.80
C LEU A 15 -4.51 32.24 3.40
N SER A 16 -4.37 33.32 2.63
CA SER A 16 -3.75 34.57 3.03
C SER A 16 -4.43 35.08 4.31
N GLY A 17 -3.69 35.13 5.43
CA GLY A 17 -4.08 35.93 6.59
C GLY A 17 -4.25 35.24 7.95
N ALA A 18 -3.94 33.96 8.14
CA ALA A 18 -4.03 33.33 9.46
C ALA A 18 -2.71 33.43 10.24
N SER A 19 -2.68 34.24 11.32
CA SER A 19 -1.53 34.46 12.21
C SER A 19 -1.37 33.42 13.33
N ASN A 20 -1.99 32.24 13.21
CA ASN A 20 -1.84 31.15 14.18
C ASN A 20 -1.54 29.83 13.46
N PHE A 21 -0.35 29.28 13.73
CA PHE A 21 0.20 28.06 13.12
C PHE A 21 -0.56 26.76 13.50
N GLY A 22 -1.58 26.84 14.36
CA GLY A 22 -2.32 25.70 14.92
C GLY A 22 -3.58 25.29 14.16
N GLU A 23 -4.11 26.10 13.25
CA GLU A 23 -5.45 25.88 12.63
C GLU A 23 -5.43 25.14 11.27
N LYS A 24 -4.27 24.73 10.76
CA LYS A 24 -4.15 24.06 9.44
C LYS A 24 -3.92 22.54 9.51
N PHE A 25 -4.51 21.86 10.47
CA PHE A 25 -4.48 20.40 10.53
C PHE A 25 -5.90 19.84 10.39
N SER A 26 -6.27 19.47 9.16
CA SER A 26 -7.45 18.62 8.98
C SER A 26 -7.09 17.22 9.45
N ARG A 27 -7.79 16.73 10.48
CA ARG A 27 -7.74 15.31 10.87
C ARG A 27 -8.47 14.52 9.81
N VAL A 28 -7.74 13.98 8.84
CA VAL A 28 -8.30 13.02 7.89
C VAL A 28 -8.55 11.71 8.65
N LYS A 29 -9.80 11.25 8.67
CA LYS A 29 -10.17 9.99 9.31
C LYS A 29 -9.61 8.84 8.47
N PHE A 30 -8.72 8.05 9.05
CA PHE A 30 -8.26 6.79 8.48
C PHE A 30 -8.94 5.64 9.20
N SER A 31 -9.52 4.72 8.44
CA SER A 31 -9.97 3.44 8.97
C SER A 31 -8.76 2.51 9.09
N PRO A 32 -8.54 1.84 10.23
CA PRO A 32 -7.49 0.84 10.34
C PRO A 32 -7.83 -0.39 9.48
N SER A 33 -6.80 -1.12 9.04
CA SER A 33 -6.99 -2.32 8.20
C SER A 33 -7.68 -3.49 8.91
N LEU A 34 -7.63 -3.49 10.25
CA LEU A 34 -8.34 -4.46 11.07
C LEU A 34 -8.65 -3.82 12.42
N THR A 35 -9.90 -3.95 12.87
CA THR A 35 -10.34 -3.55 14.20
C THR A 35 -10.69 -4.77 15.04
N LEU A 36 -10.42 -4.64 16.33
CA LEU A 36 -11.00 -5.46 17.39
C LEU A 36 -12.44 -5.02 17.66
N PHE A 37 -13.15 -5.84 18.44
CA PHE A 37 -14.44 -5.45 19.01
C PHE A 37 -14.33 -4.08 19.71
N GLY A 38 -15.34 -3.22 19.50
CA GLY A 38 -15.32 -1.85 19.99
C GLY A 38 -14.53 -0.86 19.12
N GLY A 39 -14.07 -1.25 17.93
CA GLY A 39 -13.45 -0.34 16.95
C GLY A 39 -11.99 -0.01 17.21
N LYS A 40 -11.35 -0.66 18.19
CA LYS A 40 -9.92 -0.47 18.49
C LYS A 40 -9.06 -1.09 17.38
N PRO A 41 -8.07 -0.39 16.81
CA PRO A 41 -7.15 -0.97 15.84
C PRO A 41 -6.42 -2.20 16.40
N MET A 42 -6.24 -3.22 15.57
CA MET A 42 -5.41 -4.39 15.90
C MET A 42 -3.95 -4.13 15.53
N GLU A 43 -3.02 -4.55 16.40
CA GLU A 43 -1.58 -4.40 16.15
C GLU A 43 -1.03 -5.61 15.38
N GLY A 44 0.00 -5.38 14.56
CA GLY A 44 0.62 -6.43 13.77
C GLY A 44 1.68 -5.95 12.79
N TRP A 45 2.16 -6.86 11.95
CA TRP A 45 3.05 -6.58 10.83
C TRP A 45 2.65 -7.33 9.56
N ILE A 46 3.04 -6.81 8.40
CA ILE A 46 2.98 -7.46 7.10
C ILE A 46 4.36 -7.46 6.47
N ALA A 47 4.68 -8.52 5.74
CA ALA A 47 5.87 -8.60 4.91
C ALA A 47 5.53 -9.28 3.57
N VAL A 48 6.32 -8.96 2.55
CA VAL A 48 6.26 -9.59 1.23
C VAL A 48 7.61 -10.23 0.94
N THR A 49 7.60 -11.46 0.48
CA THR A 49 8.82 -12.22 0.16
C THR A 49 9.18 -12.14 -1.32
N ILE A 50 10.42 -12.47 -1.66
CA ILE A 50 10.92 -12.59 -3.04
C ILE A 50 10.14 -13.60 -3.89
N SER A 51 9.48 -14.57 -3.26
CA SER A 51 8.65 -15.57 -3.93
C SER A 51 7.19 -15.14 -4.13
N GLY A 52 6.83 -13.91 -3.75
CA GLY A 52 5.47 -13.39 -3.86
C GLY A 52 4.53 -13.87 -2.76
N LEU A 53 5.06 -14.28 -1.60
CA LEU A 53 4.25 -14.57 -0.42
C LEU A 53 4.02 -13.29 0.37
N VAL A 54 2.81 -13.14 0.91
CA VAL A 54 2.46 -12.13 1.88
C VAL A 54 2.25 -12.80 3.24
N THR A 55 2.98 -12.34 4.25
CA THR A 55 2.85 -12.82 5.62
C THR A 55 2.31 -11.70 6.49
N VAL A 56 1.27 -11.99 7.27
CA VAL A 56 0.70 -11.08 8.26
C VAL A 56 0.80 -11.73 9.63
N SER A 57 1.23 -10.95 10.62
CA SER A 57 1.22 -11.35 12.03
C SER A 57 0.48 -10.33 12.87
N LEU A 58 -0.47 -10.77 13.67
CA LEU A 58 -1.32 -9.94 14.51
C LEU A 58 -1.03 -10.21 15.99
N LEU A 59 -0.88 -9.15 16.77
CA LEU A 59 -0.70 -9.22 18.23
C LEU A 59 -2.05 -8.99 18.90
N LYS A 60 -2.55 -10.02 19.60
CA LYS A 60 -3.76 -9.90 20.43
C LYS A 60 -3.43 -9.17 21.74
N PRO A 61 -4.42 -8.52 22.38
CA PRO A 61 -4.24 -7.85 23.66
C PRO A 61 -3.75 -8.76 24.80
N ASN A 62 -4.03 -10.07 24.71
CA ASN A 62 -3.56 -11.07 25.67
C ASN A 62 -2.11 -11.53 25.42
N GLY A 63 -1.40 -10.92 24.47
CA GLY A 63 -0.02 -11.27 24.10
C GLY A 63 0.10 -12.42 23.09
N GLN A 64 -1.01 -13.08 22.72
CA GLN A 64 -0.97 -14.14 21.71
C GLN A 64 -0.73 -13.55 20.31
N VAL A 65 0.09 -14.25 19.51
CA VAL A 65 0.37 -13.89 18.12
C VAL A 65 -0.39 -14.80 17.16
N LEU A 66 -1.09 -14.22 16.18
CA LEU A 66 -1.68 -14.94 15.05
C LEU A 66 -0.89 -14.65 13.78
N THR A 67 -0.32 -15.66 13.16
CA THR A 67 0.42 -15.49 11.90
C THR A 67 -0.25 -16.26 10.77
N SER A 68 -0.31 -15.67 9.59
CA SER A 68 -0.80 -16.29 8.37
C SER A 68 0.09 -15.88 7.20
N THR A 69 0.23 -16.77 6.21
CA THR A 69 1.02 -16.54 5.01
C THR A 69 0.23 -17.05 3.80
N GLU A 70 0.06 -16.19 2.82
CA GLU A 70 -0.64 -16.51 1.57
C GLU A 70 0.17 -16.08 0.35
N SER A 71 -0.22 -16.57 -0.83
CA SER A 71 0.40 -16.11 -2.08
C SER A 71 -0.33 -14.89 -2.62
N LEU A 72 0.39 -13.85 -3.05
CA LEU A 72 -0.21 -12.67 -3.69
C LEU A 72 -0.89 -12.99 -5.03
N CYS A 73 -0.43 -14.05 -5.69
CA CYS A 73 -0.82 -14.46 -7.02
C CYS A 73 -0.92 -15.99 -7.08
N ARG A 74 -1.81 -16.52 -7.93
CA ARG A 74 -1.94 -17.97 -8.16
C ARG A 74 -0.69 -18.59 -8.80
N LEU A 75 0.08 -17.80 -9.54
CA LEU A 75 1.35 -18.18 -10.15
C LEU A 75 2.48 -17.46 -9.43
N ARG A 76 3.50 -18.21 -8.99
CA ARG A 76 4.66 -17.60 -8.35
C ARG A 76 5.42 -16.76 -9.38
N CYS A 77 5.47 -15.45 -9.14
CA CYS A 77 6.35 -14.54 -9.86
C CYS A 77 7.49 -14.13 -8.91
N ARG A 78 8.70 -13.97 -9.47
CA ARG A 78 9.82 -13.43 -8.71
C ARG A 78 9.53 -11.96 -8.42
N VAL A 79 9.52 -11.60 -7.14
CA VAL A 79 9.38 -10.20 -6.69
C VAL A 79 10.78 -9.66 -6.43
N ALA A 80 11.29 -8.81 -7.33
CA ALA A 80 12.56 -8.11 -7.11
C ALA A 80 12.36 -6.85 -6.25
N LEU A 81 11.22 -6.17 -6.43
CA LEU A 81 10.87 -4.95 -5.72
C LEU A 81 9.44 -5.04 -5.21
N ALA A 82 9.20 -4.54 -4.00
CA ALA A 82 7.86 -4.36 -3.46
C ALA A 82 7.78 -3.08 -2.61
N ASP A 83 6.61 -2.45 -2.59
CA ASP A 83 6.26 -1.45 -1.58
C ASP A 83 4.80 -1.66 -1.14
N ILE A 84 4.50 -1.19 0.07
CA ILE A 84 3.20 -1.38 0.71
C ILE A 84 2.62 -0.01 1.10
N ALA A 85 1.35 0.20 0.78
CA ALA A 85 0.59 1.36 1.19
C ALA A 85 -0.72 0.98 1.88
N PHE A 86 -1.23 1.92 2.67
CA PHE A 86 -2.52 1.83 3.33
C PHE A 86 -3.40 2.95 2.80
N THR A 87 -4.63 2.63 2.40
CA THR A 87 -5.57 3.66 1.93
C THR A 87 -6.42 4.20 3.08
N GLY A 88 -7.06 5.35 2.88
CA GLY A 88 -7.95 5.96 3.88
C GLY A 88 -9.06 5.04 4.39
N GLY A 89 -9.51 4.10 3.55
CA GLY A 89 -10.50 3.09 3.90
C GLY A 89 -9.95 1.85 4.62
N GLY A 90 -8.66 1.83 5.00
CA GLY A 90 -8.02 0.71 5.67
C GLY A 90 -7.54 -0.40 4.75
N ASN A 91 -7.66 -0.26 3.42
CA ASN A 91 -7.17 -1.28 2.51
C ASN A 91 -5.64 -1.30 2.49
N ILE A 92 -5.05 -2.50 2.46
CA ILE A 92 -3.62 -2.69 2.27
C ILE A 92 -3.40 -2.93 0.78
N VAL A 93 -2.52 -2.15 0.17
CA VAL A 93 -2.14 -2.29 -1.25
C VAL A 93 -0.67 -2.61 -1.33
N VAL A 94 -0.35 -3.67 -2.07
CA VAL A 94 1.02 -4.12 -2.34
C VAL A 94 1.30 -3.89 -3.82
N ALA A 95 2.36 -3.14 -4.12
CA ALA A 95 2.91 -3.07 -5.48
C ALA A 95 4.12 -3.99 -5.57
N THR A 96 4.27 -4.71 -6.68
CA THR A 96 5.42 -5.59 -6.93
C THR A 96 5.95 -5.43 -8.36
N SER A 97 7.24 -5.69 -8.55
CA SER A 97 7.88 -5.79 -9.85
C SER A 97 8.92 -6.90 -9.83
N ASP A 98 9.13 -7.54 -10.99
CA ASP A 98 10.21 -8.51 -11.23
C ASP A 98 11.57 -7.84 -11.49
N GLY A 99 11.61 -6.50 -11.49
CA GLY A 99 12.80 -5.68 -11.73
C GLY A 99 13.00 -5.32 -13.20
N SER A 100 12.22 -5.87 -14.12
CA SER A 100 12.26 -5.51 -15.53
C SER A 100 11.36 -4.31 -15.81
N SER A 101 11.84 -3.36 -16.61
CA SER A 101 10.96 -2.28 -17.09
C SER A 101 9.95 -2.79 -18.13
N ALA A 102 10.26 -3.89 -18.82
CA ALA A 102 9.43 -4.52 -19.84
C ALA A 102 8.22 -5.27 -19.26
N SER A 103 8.27 -5.64 -17.99
CA SER A 103 7.18 -6.28 -17.26
C SER A 103 6.30 -5.25 -16.57
N PRO A 104 4.99 -5.53 -16.39
CA PRO A 104 4.13 -4.64 -15.63
C PRO A 104 4.49 -4.63 -14.14
N VAL A 105 4.31 -3.47 -13.50
CA VAL A 105 4.18 -3.38 -12.05
C VAL A 105 2.80 -3.92 -11.66
N GLN A 106 2.78 -4.97 -10.84
CA GLN A 106 1.55 -5.61 -10.40
C GLN A 106 1.08 -5.04 -9.07
N PHE A 107 -0.23 -4.92 -8.90
CA PHE A 107 -0.86 -4.43 -7.68
C PHE A 107 -1.78 -5.47 -7.08
N TYR A 108 -1.75 -5.59 -5.77
CA TYR A 108 -2.61 -6.49 -5.01
C TYR A 108 -3.25 -5.75 -3.86
N LYS A 109 -4.54 -5.98 -3.66
CA LYS A 109 -5.23 -5.64 -2.43
C LYS A 109 -5.11 -6.83 -1.48
N VAL A 110 -4.69 -6.56 -0.24
CA VAL A 110 -4.59 -7.55 0.82
C VAL A 110 -5.62 -7.22 1.89
N CYS A 111 -6.54 -8.13 2.10
CA CYS A 111 -7.57 -8.06 3.13
C CYS A 111 -7.17 -8.99 4.27
N VAL A 112 -7.13 -8.46 5.50
CA VAL A 112 -6.82 -9.23 6.69
C VAL A 112 -8.07 -9.33 7.54
N SER A 113 -8.39 -10.53 8.00
CA SER A 113 -9.50 -10.78 8.93
C SER A 113 -9.12 -11.80 9.99
N VAL A 114 -9.88 -11.82 11.09
CA VAL A 114 -9.78 -12.87 12.10
C VAL A 114 -11.09 -13.63 12.12
N VAL A 115 -11.04 -14.93 11.82
CA VAL A 115 -12.20 -15.82 11.79
C VAL A 115 -11.86 -17.03 12.64
N ASN A 116 -12.73 -17.36 13.60
CA ASN A 116 -12.54 -18.49 14.53
C ASN A 116 -11.13 -18.49 15.17
N GLU A 117 -10.72 -17.34 15.70
CA GLU A 117 -9.41 -17.12 16.33
C GLU A 117 -8.18 -17.31 15.43
N LYS A 118 -8.37 -17.40 14.10
CA LYS A 118 -7.29 -17.54 13.12
C LYS A 118 -7.18 -16.30 12.23
N CYS A 119 -5.95 -15.88 11.93
CA CYS A 119 -5.69 -14.84 10.94
C CYS A 119 -5.93 -15.41 9.54
N LYS A 120 -6.79 -14.75 8.77
CA LYS A 120 -7.06 -15.06 7.36
C LYS A 120 -6.59 -13.91 6.49
N ILE A 121 -5.94 -14.25 5.39
CA ILE A 121 -5.50 -13.30 4.37
C ILE A 121 -6.27 -13.63 3.09
N ASP A 122 -6.92 -12.64 2.51
CA ASP A 122 -7.51 -12.71 1.18
C ASP A 122 -6.77 -11.72 0.27
N THR A 123 -6.41 -12.15 -0.93
CA THR A 123 -5.67 -11.34 -1.91
C THR A 123 -6.50 -11.14 -3.17
N GLU A 124 -6.58 -9.91 -3.66
CA GLU A 124 -7.26 -9.55 -4.90
C GLU A 124 -6.27 -8.84 -5.83
N ILE A 125 -6.18 -9.27 -7.08
CA ILE A 125 -5.35 -8.61 -8.09
C ILE A 125 -6.04 -7.31 -8.56
N LEU A 126 -5.27 -6.23 -8.60
CA LEU A 126 -5.71 -4.92 -9.08
C LEU A 126 -5.12 -4.64 -10.48
N PRO A 127 -5.64 -3.63 -11.21
CA PRO A 127 -5.06 -3.22 -12.48
C PRO A 127 -3.55 -2.95 -12.38
N SER A 128 -2.78 -3.53 -13.30
CA SER A 128 -1.33 -3.37 -13.37
C SER A 128 -0.92 -2.16 -14.20
N LEU A 129 0.29 -1.64 -13.97
CA LEU A 129 0.81 -0.47 -14.70
C LEU A 129 2.07 -0.84 -15.50
N PHE A 130 2.13 -0.38 -16.74
CA PHE A 130 3.32 -0.49 -17.58
C PHE A 130 4.12 0.81 -17.53
N MET A 131 5.44 0.68 -17.47
CA MET A 131 6.34 1.83 -17.51
C MET A 131 6.27 2.51 -18.88
N ARG A 132 6.07 3.83 -18.92
CA ARG A 132 5.97 4.57 -20.21
C ARG A 132 7.24 4.43 -21.08
N CYS A 133 8.41 4.22 -20.49
CA CYS A 133 9.65 4.03 -21.25
C CYS A 133 9.62 2.81 -22.17
N THR A 134 8.72 1.84 -21.95
CA THR A 134 8.56 0.69 -22.85
C THR A 134 7.64 0.95 -24.02
N THR A 135 6.81 2.00 -23.94
CA THR A 135 5.89 2.38 -25.02
C THR A 135 6.56 3.19 -26.13
N ASP A 136 7.74 3.76 -25.87
CA ASP A 136 8.57 4.43 -26.88
C ASP A 136 9.68 3.47 -27.35
N PRO A 137 9.62 2.98 -28.61
CA PRO A 137 10.63 2.09 -29.17
C PRO A 137 12.06 2.65 -29.11
N ALA A 138 12.23 3.98 -29.14
CA ALA A 138 13.55 4.63 -29.08
C ALA A 138 14.15 4.67 -27.66
N ARG A 139 13.36 4.33 -26.63
CA ARG A 139 13.74 4.42 -25.21
C ARG A 139 13.68 3.09 -24.48
N LYS A 140 13.07 2.06 -25.08
CA LYS A 140 12.89 0.73 -24.47
C LYS A 140 14.20 0.15 -23.93
N ASP A 141 15.28 0.26 -24.71
CA ASP A 141 16.59 -0.31 -24.35
C ASP A 141 17.43 0.60 -23.43
N LYS A 142 17.02 1.88 -23.26
CA LYS A 142 17.75 2.83 -22.43
C LYS A 142 17.51 2.64 -20.94
N TYR A 143 16.39 2.01 -20.57
CA TYR A 143 15.95 1.87 -19.19
C TYR A 143 15.47 0.44 -18.95
N PRO A 144 16.35 -0.57 -18.91
CA PRO A 144 15.95 -1.98 -18.91
C PRO A 144 15.41 -2.45 -17.55
N ALA A 145 15.74 -1.74 -16.46
CA ALA A 145 15.44 -2.19 -15.11
C ALA A 145 14.69 -1.16 -14.28
N ILE A 146 13.75 -1.63 -13.47
CA ILE A 146 13.17 -0.86 -12.38
C ILE A 146 14.07 -1.07 -11.16
N THR A 147 14.50 0.02 -10.53
CA THR A 147 15.42 -0.02 -9.38
C THR A 147 14.75 0.33 -8.06
N HIS A 148 13.72 1.18 -8.11
CA HIS A 148 12.95 1.55 -6.93
C HIS A 148 11.48 1.58 -7.25
N LEU A 149 10.69 1.07 -6.31
CA LEU A 149 9.24 1.07 -6.31
C LEU A 149 8.80 1.73 -5.01
N LYS A 150 8.03 2.81 -5.08
CA LYS A 150 7.62 3.55 -3.88
C LYS A 150 6.27 4.22 -4.05
N PHE A 151 5.37 3.98 -3.11
CA PHE A 151 4.17 4.78 -2.93
C PHE A 151 4.56 6.15 -2.36
N LEU A 152 4.32 7.21 -3.12
CA LEU A 152 4.65 8.60 -2.80
C LEU A 152 3.64 9.23 -1.85
N ALA A 153 2.35 9.04 -2.14
CA ALA A 153 1.27 9.54 -1.33
C ALA A 153 0.79 8.43 -0.40
N ARG A 154 1.54 8.18 0.68
CA ARG A 154 1.03 7.37 1.80
C ARG A 154 -0.13 8.10 2.54
N ASP A 155 -0.32 9.40 2.26
CA ASP A 155 -1.16 10.31 3.06
C ASP A 155 -2.02 11.32 2.26
N MET A 156 -2.17 11.20 0.94
CA MET A 156 -2.97 12.19 0.18
C MET A 156 -4.42 11.72 -0.04
N SER A 157 -5.35 12.49 0.52
CA SER A 157 -6.78 12.42 0.28
C SER A 157 -7.09 12.67 -1.20
N GLU A 158 -7.88 11.77 -1.78
CA GLU A 158 -8.74 12.01 -2.95
C GLU A 158 -8.10 12.73 -4.14
N GLN A 159 -7.24 12.04 -4.89
CA GLN A 159 -7.29 12.23 -6.34
C GLN A 159 -8.14 11.11 -6.93
N VAL A 160 -9.35 11.50 -7.33
CA VAL A 160 -10.26 10.70 -8.15
C VAL A 160 -9.55 10.40 -9.47
N SER A 161 -8.90 9.24 -9.53
CA SER A 161 -8.79 8.55 -10.81
C SER A 161 -10.22 8.13 -11.19
N SER A 162 -10.56 8.17 -12.47
CA SER A 162 -11.90 7.90 -13.03
C SER A 162 -12.45 6.47 -12.77
N LEU A 163 -11.84 5.73 -11.84
CA LEU A 163 -12.20 4.39 -11.37
C LEU A 163 -12.68 4.37 -9.91
N GLY A 164 -12.85 5.53 -9.26
CA GLY A 164 -13.64 5.65 -8.02
C GLY A 164 -12.95 5.24 -6.71
N PHE A 165 -11.62 5.14 -6.66
CA PHE A 165 -10.89 4.92 -5.41
C PHE A 165 -9.73 5.92 -5.25
N PRO A 166 -9.50 6.47 -4.03
CA PRO A 166 -8.28 7.19 -3.71
C PRO A 166 -7.12 6.19 -3.67
N SER A 167 -6.49 5.99 -4.82
CA SER A 167 -5.39 5.06 -5.00
C SER A 167 -4.06 5.72 -4.63
N PRO A 168 -3.17 5.05 -3.87
CA PRO A 168 -1.88 5.61 -3.52
C PRO A 168 -1.03 5.82 -4.79
N VAL A 169 -0.47 7.02 -4.94
CA VAL A 169 0.38 7.37 -6.09
C VAL A 169 1.68 6.57 -6.01
N LEU A 170 2.01 5.84 -7.07
CA LEU A 170 3.23 5.04 -7.15
C LEU A 170 4.26 5.72 -8.06
N ALA A 171 5.49 5.84 -7.57
CA ALA A 171 6.66 6.12 -8.38
C ALA A 171 7.48 4.84 -8.60
N ALA A 172 7.88 4.64 -9.85
CA ALA A 172 8.87 3.66 -10.25
C ALA A 172 10.00 4.41 -10.98
N SER A 173 11.24 4.10 -10.63
CA SER A 173 12.42 4.71 -11.26
C SER A 173 13.30 3.67 -11.92
N SER A 174 13.91 4.05 -13.04
CA SER A 174 14.81 3.25 -13.87
C SER A 174 16.08 4.04 -14.15
N PHE A 175 17.23 3.38 -14.12
CA PHE A 175 18.52 3.94 -14.54
C PHE A 175 18.90 3.38 -15.90
#